data_AF-A0A959UQB9-F1
#
_entry.id   AF-A0A959UQB9-F1
#
_cell.length_a   1.000
_cell.length_b   1.000
_cell.length_c   1.000
_cell.angle_alpha   90.00
_cell.angle_beta   90.00
_cell.angle_gamma   90.00
#
_symmetry.space_group_name_H-M   'P 1'
#
loop_
_entity.id
_entity.type
_entity.pdbx_description
1 polymer ?
#
loop_
_entity_poly.entity_id
_entity_poly.type
_entity_poly.pdbx_seq_one_letter_code
_entity_poly.pdbx_strand_id
1 'polypeptide(L)'
;EDLYYRLNTVPIHVPPLRDRKEDIHLLFRKFAQDAAERYRMPAVTLSPDALQLLTAYRWPGNVRQLRNIAEQISVIEQDREIDAATLRQYLPSESSALVPVGANGGEATSINERELLYKVLFDMKNDLNDLKALVHGMMQEKPLDPALVRKVYDNELLLPGGETGTPPVRISMHEHHDDPQDVEHAEVEESLSLQDKEKELIRKALTKHRNRRKAAAQELGISERTLYRKIKEYGLN
;
A
#
# COMPACT_ATOMS: atom_id res chain seq x y z
N GLU A 1 6.07 -27.13 22.45
CA GLU A 1 5.17 -26.86 23.60
C GLU A 1 5.88 -26.29 24.83
N ASP A 2 7.06 -26.78 25.23
CA ASP A 2 7.80 -26.35 26.45
C ASP A 2 8.08 -24.83 26.55
N LEU A 3 8.25 -24.12 25.42
CA LEU A 3 8.53 -22.68 25.43
C LEU A 3 7.33 -21.82 25.88
N TYR A 4 6.11 -22.19 25.50
CA TYR A 4 4.90 -21.45 25.84
C TYR A 4 4.64 -21.50 27.36
N TYR A 5 4.82 -22.67 27.95
CA TYR A 5 4.65 -22.86 29.40
C TYR A 5 5.75 -22.19 30.23
N ARG A 6 6.93 -21.95 29.66
CA ARG A 6 8.01 -21.17 30.31
C ARG A 6 7.83 -19.66 30.19
N LEU A 7 7.20 -19.19 29.11
CA LEU A 7 6.92 -17.76 28.89
C LEU A 7 5.63 -17.31 29.60
N ASN A 8 4.67 -18.21 29.81
CA ASN A 8 3.36 -17.91 30.38
C ASN A 8 3.24 -18.24 31.88
N THR A 9 4.29 -17.97 32.66
CA THR A 9 4.28 -18.24 34.11
C THR A 9 3.37 -17.28 34.88
N VAL A 10 3.21 -16.04 34.39
CA VAL A 10 2.23 -15.05 34.88
C VAL A 10 1.71 -14.24 33.69
N PRO A 11 0.46 -14.42 33.25
CA PRO A 11 -0.09 -13.63 32.14
C PRO A 11 -0.33 -12.18 32.57
N ILE A 12 0.36 -11.23 31.94
CA ILE A 12 0.09 -9.79 32.10
C ILE A 12 -0.80 -9.35 30.93
N HIS A 13 -2.06 -9.04 31.22
CA HIS A 13 -2.98 -8.48 30.23
C HIS A 13 -2.80 -6.97 30.15
N VAL A 14 -2.40 -6.46 28.99
CA VAL A 14 -2.31 -5.02 28.72
C VAL A 14 -3.59 -4.60 27.98
N PRO A 15 -4.51 -3.85 28.62
CA PRO A 15 -5.74 -3.44 27.95
C PRO A 15 -5.43 -2.48 26.79
N PRO A 16 -6.22 -2.54 25.71
CA PRO A 16 -6.11 -1.59 24.61
C PRO A 16 -6.42 -0.17 25.11
N LEU A 17 -5.93 0.83 24.39
CA LEU A 17 -6.04 2.24 24.81
C LEU A 17 -7.51 2.71 24.91
N ARG A 18 -8.41 2.12 24.13
CA ARG A 18 -9.86 2.41 24.15
C ARG A 18 -10.56 2.04 25.46
N ASP A 19 -10.02 1.07 26.21
CA ASP A 19 -10.60 0.59 27.48
C ASP A 19 -10.11 1.41 28.67
N ARG A 20 -9.13 2.31 28.46
CA ARG A 20 -8.51 3.19 29.46
C ARG A 20 -8.48 4.62 28.94
N LYS A 21 -9.67 5.20 28.76
CA LYS A 21 -9.83 6.51 28.13
C LYS A 21 -9.22 7.64 28.96
N GLU A 22 -9.15 7.48 30.28
CA GLU A 22 -8.56 8.48 31.18
C GLU A 22 -7.06 8.66 30.91
N ASP A 23 -6.38 7.59 30.48
CA ASP A 23 -4.94 7.61 30.18
C ASP A 23 -4.62 8.38 28.90
N ILE A 24 -5.57 8.50 27.95
CA ILE A 24 -5.32 9.09 26.63
C ILE A 24 -4.82 10.53 26.77
N HIS A 25 -5.46 11.33 27.63
CA HIS A 25 -5.05 12.71 27.86
C HIS A 25 -3.65 12.80 28.45
N LEU A 26 -3.37 12.02 29.49
CA LEU A 26 -2.11 12.05 30.22
C LEU A 26 -0.96 11.57 29.34
N LEU A 27 -1.18 10.50 28.58
CA LEU A 27 -0.22 9.97 27.62
C LEU A 27 0.06 10.97 26.50
N PHE A 28 -0.98 11.60 25.93
CA PHE A 28 -0.80 12.63 24.91
C PHE A 28 0.08 13.78 25.44
N ARG A 29 -0.27 14.31 26.62
CA ARG A 29 0.49 15.38 27.26
C ARG A 29 1.95 15.00 27.47
N LYS A 30 2.19 13.76 27.92
CA LYS A 30 3.54 13.22 28.11
C LYS A 30 4.32 13.18 26.78
N PHE A 31 3.70 12.67 25.71
CA PHE A 31 4.37 12.60 24.41
C PHE A 31 4.60 13.97 23.78
N ALA A 32 3.66 14.91 23.94
CA ALA A 32 3.82 16.29 23.50
C ALA A 32 4.97 16.98 24.27
N GLN A 33 5.10 16.74 25.58
CA GLN A 33 6.21 17.25 26.37
C GLN A 33 7.56 16.63 25.95
N ASP A 34 7.62 15.31 25.75
CA ASP A 34 8.84 14.65 25.26
C ASP A 34 9.30 15.23 23.91
N ALA A 35 8.36 15.49 23.00
CA ALA A 35 8.63 16.09 21.70
C ALA A 35 9.11 17.54 21.86
N ALA A 36 8.45 18.32 22.71
CA ALA A 36 8.83 19.68 23.05
C ALA A 36 10.27 19.77 23.55
N GLU A 37 10.66 18.88 24.47
CA GLU A 37 12.02 18.80 25.00
C GLU A 37 13.04 18.38 23.92
N ARG A 38 12.71 17.36 23.12
CA ARG A 38 13.59 16.86 22.05
C ARG A 38 13.86 17.91 20.99
N TYR A 39 12.84 18.66 20.58
CA TYR A 39 12.91 19.63 19.49
C TYR A 39 13.10 21.08 19.97
N ARG A 40 13.25 21.29 21.29
CA ARG A 40 13.42 22.62 21.93
C ARG A 40 12.33 23.61 21.53
N MET A 41 11.09 23.15 21.53
CA MET A 41 9.90 23.93 21.19
C MET A 41 8.91 23.90 22.36
N PRO A 42 7.97 24.86 22.46
CA PRO A 42 6.95 24.81 23.50
C PRO A 42 6.02 23.62 23.32
N ALA A 43 5.61 23.02 24.44
CA ALA A 43 4.69 21.89 24.46
C ALA A 43 3.31 22.29 23.94
N VAL A 44 2.72 21.41 23.14
CA VAL A 44 1.39 21.59 22.58
C VAL A 44 0.32 21.17 23.58
N THR A 45 -0.76 21.92 23.60
CA THR A 45 -1.96 21.70 24.42
C THR A 45 -3.17 21.47 23.53
N LEU A 46 -4.13 20.70 24.05
CA LEU A 46 -5.37 20.39 23.34
C LEU A 46 -6.50 21.23 23.92
N SER A 47 -7.31 21.79 23.04
CA SER A 47 -8.61 22.36 23.41
C SER A 47 -9.54 21.28 24.00
N PRO A 48 -10.56 21.65 24.80
CA PRO A 48 -11.54 20.70 25.32
C PRO A 48 -12.25 19.87 24.23
N ASP A 49 -12.52 20.49 23.08
CA ASP A 49 -13.18 19.84 21.94
C ASP A 49 -12.24 18.84 21.26
N ALA A 50 -10.96 19.19 21.10
CA ALA A 50 -9.95 18.27 20.59
C ALA A 50 -9.78 17.07 21.52
N LEU A 51 -9.82 17.28 22.83
CA LEU A 51 -9.72 16.21 23.82
C LEU A 51 -10.89 15.21 23.71
N GLN A 52 -12.11 15.71 23.56
CA GLN A 52 -13.29 14.85 23.34
C GLN A 52 -13.12 14.00 22.09
N LEU A 53 -12.63 14.61 21.01
CA LEU A 53 -12.41 13.93 19.75
C LEU A 53 -11.31 12.85 19.86
N LEU A 54 -10.19 13.18 20.52
CA LEU A 54 -9.10 12.26 20.78
C LEU A 54 -9.55 11.04 21.61
N THR A 55 -10.46 11.27 22.56
CA THR A 55 -11.00 10.23 23.45
C THR A 55 -12.07 9.37 22.78
N ALA A 56 -12.81 9.94 21.83
CA ALA A 56 -13.82 9.22 21.05
C ALA A 56 -13.20 8.27 20.00
N TYR A 57 -11.96 8.54 19.59
CA TYR A 57 -11.26 7.74 18.59
C TYR A 57 -10.93 6.32 19.08
N ARG A 58 -10.99 5.31 18.19
CA ARG A 58 -10.86 3.89 18.57
C ARG A 58 -9.42 3.41 18.82
N TRP A 59 -8.44 4.18 18.36
CA TRP A 59 -7.00 3.88 18.48
C TRP A 59 -6.60 2.48 18.00
N PRO A 60 -6.79 2.11 16.71
CA PRO A 60 -6.38 0.81 16.19
C PRO A 60 -4.88 0.51 16.41
N GLY A 61 -4.02 1.53 16.40
CA GLY A 61 -2.59 1.39 16.72
C GLY A 61 -2.22 1.61 18.19
N ASN A 62 -3.20 1.69 19.10
CA ASN A 62 -3.01 1.94 20.54
C ASN A 62 -2.04 3.11 20.82
N VAL A 63 -1.18 2.96 21.84
CA VAL A 63 -0.22 3.97 22.31
C VAL A 63 0.79 4.36 21.22
N ARG A 64 1.10 3.48 20.27
CA ARG A 64 2.03 3.81 19.17
C ARG A 64 1.43 4.87 18.26
N GLN A 65 0.17 4.71 17.89
CA GLN A 65 -0.53 5.69 17.07
C GLN A 65 -0.70 7.02 17.80
N LEU A 66 -1.08 6.99 19.09
CA LEU A 66 -1.20 8.20 19.91
C LEU A 66 0.12 8.97 19.96
N ARG A 67 1.23 8.27 20.21
CA ARG A 67 2.57 8.87 20.24
C ARG A 67 2.93 9.51 18.89
N ASN A 68 2.74 8.79 17.80
CA ASN A 68 3.08 9.29 16.47
C ASN A 68 2.30 10.58 16.15
N ILE A 69 1.01 10.62 16.45
CA ILE A 69 0.16 11.79 16.24
C ILE A 69 0.63 12.96 17.13
N ALA A 70 0.90 12.71 18.42
CA ALA A 70 1.39 13.76 19.33
C ALA A 70 2.76 14.34 18.90
N GLU A 71 3.65 13.49 18.38
CA GLU A 71 4.95 13.89 17.86
C GLU A 71 4.79 14.71 16.55
N GLN A 72 3.94 14.25 15.63
CA GLN A 72 3.64 14.97 14.38
C GLN A 72 3.04 16.35 14.64
N ILE A 73 2.01 16.43 15.49
CA ILE A 73 1.36 17.70 15.84
C ILE A 73 2.39 18.65 16.48
N SER A 74 3.20 18.17 17.42
CA SER A 74 4.24 19.00 18.05
C SER A 74 5.21 19.61 17.03
N VAL A 75 5.61 18.84 16.01
CA VAL A 75 6.62 19.25 15.03
C VAL A 75 6.05 20.11 13.90
N ILE A 76 4.85 19.80 13.41
CA ILE A 76 4.29 20.41 12.20
C ILE A 76 3.52 21.69 12.54
N GLU A 77 2.79 21.71 13.65
CA GLU A 77 1.94 22.84 14.00
C GLU A 77 2.76 24.02 14.54
N GLN A 78 2.41 25.20 14.04
CA GLN A 78 2.98 26.45 14.53
C GLN A 78 2.27 26.87 15.83
N ASP A 79 0.94 26.70 15.86
CA ASP A 79 0.09 26.98 16.99
C ASP A 79 0.25 25.93 18.09
N ARG A 80 0.17 26.38 19.36
CA ARG A 80 0.39 25.52 20.53
C ARG A 80 -0.90 25.10 21.23
N GLU A 81 -2.03 25.62 20.75
CA GLU A 81 -3.36 25.19 21.14
C GLU A 81 -4.01 24.55 19.92
N ILE A 82 -4.36 23.26 20.05
CA ILE A 82 -4.85 22.47 18.93
C ILE A 82 -6.35 22.26 19.07
N ASP A 83 -7.06 22.68 18.04
CA ASP A 83 -8.50 22.52 17.91
C ASP A 83 -8.89 21.17 17.33
N ALA A 84 -10.16 20.79 17.52
CA ALA A 84 -10.71 19.56 16.98
C ALA A 84 -10.59 19.48 15.45
N ALA A 85 -10.68 20.62 14.75
CA ALA A 85 -10.57 20.68 13.29
C ALA A 85 -9.16 20.32 12.81
N THR A 86 -8.13 20.88 13.46
CA THR A 86 -6.72 20.58 13.18
C THR A 86 -6.42 19.13 13.52
N LEU A 87 -6.84 18.65 14.70
CA LEU A 87 -6.63 17.27 15.12
C LEU A 87 -7.25 16.23 14.17
N ARG A 88 -8.42 16.52 13.57
CA ARG A 88 -9.06 15.64 12.57
C ARG A 88 -8.20 15.39 11.34
N GLN A 89 -7.37 16.34 10.94
CA GLN A 89 -6.50 16.19 9.77
C GLN A 89 -5.39 15.16 10.01
N TYR A 90 -4.99 14.97 11.26
CA TYR A 90 -3.97 14.01 11.66
C TYR A 90 -4.54 12.63 12.02
N LEU A 91 -5.84 12.54 12.28
CA LEU A 91 -6.50 11.28 12.55
C LEU A 91 -6.90 10.61 11.24
N PRO A 92 -6.42 9.39 10.96
CA PRO A 92 -6.82 8.66 9.77
C PRO A 92 -8.34 8.48 9.72
N SER A 93 -8.94 8.69 8.56
CA SER A 93 -10.36 8.39 8.33
C SER A 93 -10.63 6.92 8.68
N GLU A 94 -11.62 6.66 9.54
CA GLU A 94 -12.01 5.32 10.04
C GLU A 94 -12.46 4.34 8.93
N SER A 95 -12.42 4.74 7.67
CA SER A 95 -12.82 3.98 6.47
C SER A 95 -12.03 2.67 6.23
N SER A 96 -11.13 2.27 7.13
CA SER A 96 -10.41 0.99 7.06
C SER A 96 -10.90 -0.05 8.09
N ALA A 97 -11.95 0.24 8.89
CA ALA A 97 -12.25 -0.55 10.08
C ALA A 97 -13.66 -1.18 10.18
N LEU A 98 -14.29 -1.53 9.05
CA LEU A 98 -15.44 -2.44 9.04
C LEU A 98 -15.32 -3.48 7.92
N VAL A 99 -14.55 -4.53 8.18
CA VAL A 99 -14.78 -5.86 7.59
C VAL A 99 -15.01 -6.81 8.77
N PRO A 100 -16.11 -7.57 8.80
CA PRO A 100 -16.46 -8.41 9.94
C PRO A 100 -15.40 -9.50 10.10
N VAL A 101 -14.71 -9.49 11.24
CA VAL A 101 -13.86 -10.60 11.68
C VAL A 101 -14.80 -11.71 12.16
N GLY A 102 -15.08 -12.68 11.29
CA GLY A 102 -15.94 -13.80 11.65
C GLY A 102 -16.33 -14.71 10.51
N ALA A 103 -15.35 -15.37 9.88
CA ALA A 103 -15.36 -16.78 9.44
C ALA A 103 -14.36 -16.99 8.30
N ASN A 104 -13.30 -17.75 8.59
CA ASN A 104 -12.30 -18.29 7.66
C ASN A 104 -11.36 -17.30 6.92
N GLY A 105 -10.14 -17.20 7.45
CA GLY A 105 -8.89 -17.28 6.65
C GLY A 105 -8.65 -16.26 5.55
N GLY A 106 -7.88 -15.21 5.87
CA GLY A 106 -6.67 -14.81 5.13
C GLY A 106 -6.71 -14.33 3.67
N GLU A 107 -7.77 -14.49 2.89
CA GLU A 107 -7.75 -14.19 1.43
C GLU A 107 -8.59 -12.97 1.02
N ALA A 108 -9.63 -12.60 1.76
CA ALA A 108 -10.59 -11.58 1.31
C ALA A 108 -10.01 -10.15 1.24
N THR A 109 -9.09 -9.79 2.15
CA THR A 109 -8.45 -8.46 2.14
C THR A 109 -7.54 -8.28 0.92
N SER A 110 -6.82 -9.35 0.51
CA SER A 110 -6.01 -9.36 -0.72
C SER A 110 -6.86 -9.43 -1.99
N ILE A 111 -8.06 -10.01 -1.93
CA ILE A 111 -8.98 -10.02 -3.08
C ILE A 111 -9.49 -8.60 -3.37
N ASN A 112 -9.87 -7.83 -2.34
CA ASN A 112 -10.37 -6.47 -2.54
C ASN A 112 -9.29 -5.50 -3.05
N GLU A 113 -8.05 -5.60 -2.55
CA GLU A 113 -6.93 -4.81 -3.09
C GLU A 113 -6.58 -5.23 -4.53
N ARG A 114 -6.63 -6.53 -4.83
CA ARG A 114 -6.39 -7.06 -6.18
C ARG A 114 -7.48 -6.63 -7.17
N GLU A 115 -8.74 -6.61 -6.76
CA GLU A 115 -9.85 -6.12 -7.59
C GLU A 115 -9.76 -4.62 -7.86
N LEU A 116 -9.37 -3.83 -6.86
CA LEU A 116 -9.09 -2.40 -7.04
C LEU A 116 -7.92 -2.19 -8.01
N LEU A 117 -6.85 -2.96 -7.87
CA LEU A 117 -5.70 -2.88 -8.76
C LEU A 117 -6.05 -3.28 -10.19
N TYR A 118 -6.85 -4.33 -10.38
CA TYR A 118 -7.33 -4.73 -11.70
C TYR A 118 -8.21 -3.66 -12.34
N LYS A 119 -9.06 -2.99 -11.56
CA LYS A 119 -9.88 -1.89 -12.07
C LYS A 119 -9.01 -0.72 -12.54
N VAL A 120 -8.03 -0.31 -11.72
CA VAL A 120 -7.07 0.75 -12.09
C VAL A 120 -6.26 0.36 -13.33
N LEU A 121 -5.77 -0.88 -13.40
CA LEU A 121 -5.01 -1.35 -14.57
C LEU A 121 -5.87 -1.43 -15.83
N PHE A 122 -7.15 -1.78 -15.72
CA PHE A 122 -8.08 -1.82 -16.84
C PHE A 122 -8.42 -0.41 -17.33
N ASP A 123 -8.65 0.52 -16.42
CA ASP A 123 -8.86 1.94 -16.75
C ASP A 123 -7.62 2.52 -17.42
N MET A 124 -6.41 2.26 -16.89
CA MET A 124 -5.15 2.65 -17.54
C MET A 124 -4.98 2.01 -18.93
N LYS A 125 -5.38 0.76 -19.13
CA LYS A 125 -5.32 0.10 -20.44
C LYS A 125 -6.25 0.79 -21.44
N ASN A 126 -7.44 1.21 -21.00
CA ASN A 126 -8.37 1.95 -21.84
C ASN A 126 -7.83 3.34 -22.18
N ASP A 127 -7.27 4.05 -21.20
CA ASP A 127 -6.63 5.36 -21.42
C ASP A 127 -5.44 5.26 -22.39
N LEU A 128 -4.64 4.19 -22.30
CA LEU A 128 -3.55 3.92 -23.23
C LEU A 128 -4.04 3.61 -24.65
N ASN A 129 -5.16 2.91 -24.79
CA ASN A 129 -5.77 2.65 -26.09
C ASN A 129 -6.35 3.94 -26.68
N ASP A 130 -7.01 4.77 -25.86
CA ASP A 130 -7.56 6.06 -26.25
C ASP A 130 -6.41 7.03 -26.66
N LEU A 131 -5.30 7.05 -25.92
CA LEU A 131 -4.11 7.82 -26.28
C LEU A 131 -3.45 7.30 -27.56
N LYS A 132 -3.32 5.98 -27.73
CA LYS A 132 -2.77 5.38 -28.95
C LYS A 132 -3.65 5.70 -30.16
N ALA A 133 -4.97 5.69 -30.02
CA ALA A 133 -5.91 6.09 -31.06
C ALA A 133 -5.77 7.58 -31.41
N LEU A 134 -5.58 8.44 -30.40
CA LEU A 134 -5.34 9.87 -30.57
C LEU A 134 -4.05 10.15 -31.35
N VAL A 135 -2.93 9.55 -30.92
CA VAL A 135 -1.62 9.68 -31.57
C VAL A 135 -1.65 9.12 -32.99
N HIS A 136 -2.33 7.99 -33.20
CA HIS A 136 -2.50 7.41 -34.53
C HIS A 136 -3.36 8.30 -35.44
N GLY A 137 -4.39 8.96 -34.91
CA GLY A 137 -5.18 9.96 -35.62
C GLY A 137 -4.35 11.19 -36.03
N MET A 138 -3.46 11.67 -35.15
CA MET A 138 -2.52 12.76 -35.44
C MET A 138 -1.48 12.38 -36.50
N MET A 139 -0.94 11.15 -36.45
CA MET A 139 0.02 10.67 -37.45
C MET A 139 -0.60 10.43 -38.83
N GLN A 140 -1.93 10.28 -38.92
CA GLN A 140 -2.66 10.09 -40.17
C GLN A 140 -3.36 11.36 -40.70
N GLU A 141 -3.09 12.54 -40.12
CA GLU A 141 -3.72 13.84 -40.44
C GLU A 141 -5.26 13.79 -40.48
N LYS A 142 -5.88 12.91 -39.68
CA LYS A 142 -7.35 12.87 -39.52
C LYS A 142 -7.79 13.90 -38.47
N PRO A 143 -8.95 14.55 -38.64
CA PRO A 143 -9.49 15.44 -37.62
C PRO A 143 -9.72 14.64 -36.33
N LEU A 144 -9.13 15.10 -35.22
CA LEU A 144 -9.26 14.41 -33.93
C LEU A 144 -10.70 14.50 -33.43
N ASP A 145 -11.23 13.38 -32.95
CA ASP A 145 -12.55 13.36 -32.33
C ASP A 145 -12.53 14.14 -31.00
N PRO A 146 -13.29 15.26 -30.88
CA PRO A 146 -13.26 16.12 -29.70
C PRO A 146 -13.79 15.43 -28.43
N ALA A 147 -14.56 14.34 -28.58
CA ALA A 147 -15.01 13.51 -27.48
C ALA A 147 -13.87 12.69 -26.84
N LEU A 148 -12.91 12.23 -27.65
CA LEU A 148 -11.75 11.46 -27.18
C LEU A 148 -10.77 12.37 -26.43
N VAL A 149 -10.54 13.57 -26.96
CA VAL A 149 -9.69 14.60 -26.33
C VAL A 149 -10.25 14.98 -24.96
N ARG A 150 -11.56 15.18 -24.86
CA ARG A 150 -12.21 15.53 -23.60
C ARG A 150 -12.14 14.41 -22.57
N LYS A 151 -12.31 13.15 -22.99
CA LYS A 151 -12.23 11.98 -22.11
C LYS A 151 -10.82 11.79 -21.51
N VAL A 152 -9.78 12.12 -22.28
CA VAL A 152 -8.38 12.06 -21.84
C VAL A 152 -8.02 13.21 -20.88
N TYR A 153 -8.65 14.39 -21.04
CA TYR A 153 -8.40 15.56 -20.18
C TYR A 153 -9.27 15.62 -18.91
N ASP A 154 -10.54 15.18 -18.98
CA ASP A 154 -11.53 15.28 -17.90
C ASP A 154 -11.55 14.03 -17.00
N ASN A 155 -10.52 13.16 -17.03
CA ASN A 155 -10.44 11.98 -16.15
C ASN A 155 -10.15 12.40 -14.70
N GLU A 156 -11.06 13.18 -14.09
CA GLU A 156 -11.11 13.40 -12.66
C GLU A 156 -11.40 12.07 -11.98
N LEU A 157 -10.56 11.77 -10.98
CA LEU A 157 -10.56 10.60 -10.13
C LEU A 157 -11.91 10.45 -9.38
N LEU A 158 -12.92 9.91 -10.07
CA LEU A 158 -14.23 9.60 -9.50
C LEU A 158 -14.11 8.38 -8.59
N LEU A 159 -13.94 8.61 -7.29
CA LEU A 159 -14.29 7.65 -6.25
C LEU A 159 -15.81 7.43 -6.29
N PRO A 160 -16.31 6.21 -6.53
CA PRO A 160 -17.75 6.01 -6.57
C PRO A 160 -18.29 5.95 -5.14
N GLY A 161 -19.09 6.97 -4.79
CA GLY A 161 -20.19 6.84 -3.83
C GLY A 161 -21.17 5.76 -4.29
N GLY A 162 -21.86 5.17 -3.33
CA GLY A 162 -22.58 3.92 -3.48
C GLY A 162 -23.78 3.90 -4.44
N GLU A 163 -24.24 2.66 -4.63
CA GLU A 163 -25.54 2.20 -5.13
C GLU A 163 -25.73 2.10 -6.65
N THR A 164 -25.63 0.88 -7.18
CA THR A 164 -26.75 -0.01 -7.55
C THR A 164 -26.34 -0.97 -8.66
N GLY A 165 -26.91 -2.18 -8.62
CA GLY A 165 -26.37 -3.37 -9.26
C GLY A 165 -26.44 -3.44 -10.78
N THR A 166 -25.53 -4.23 -11.34
CA THR A 166 -25.62 -4.82 -12.68
C THR A 166 -25.25 -6.30 -12.59
N PRO A 167 -25.93 -7.18 -13.35
CA PRO A 167 -25.83 -8.64 -13.21
C PRO A 167 -24.50 -9.18 -13.76
N PRO A 168 -24.07 -10.39 -13.35
CA PRO A 168 -22.81 -10.95 -13.80
C PRO A 168 -22.88 -11.29 -15.29
N VAL A 169 -22.01 -10.65 -16.09
CA VAL A 169 -21.81 -10.99 -17.50
C VAL A 169 -21.06 -12.32 -17.57
N ARG A 170 -21.74 -13.36 -18.07
CA ARG A 170 -21.13 -14.65 -18.40
C ARG A 170 -20.44 -14.51 -19.77
N ILE A 171 -19.11 -14.58 -19.80
CA ILE A 171 -18.36 -14.60 -21.05
C ILE A 171 -18.27 -16.05 -21.54
N SER A 172 -18.95 -16.37 -22.64
CA SER A 172 -18.75 -17.62 -23.39
C SER A 172 -17.45 -17.53 -24.19
N MET A 173 -16.53 -18.45 -23.93
CA MET A 173 -15.34 -18.64 -24.76
C MET A 173 -15.76 -19.23 -26.11
N HIS A 174 -15.46 -18.52 -27.20
CA HIS A 174 -15.48 -19.07 -28.55
C HIS A 174 -14.03 -19.31 -28.97
N GLU A 175 -13.66 -20.58 -29.15
CA GLU A 175 -12.44 -20.99 -29.82
C GLU A 175 -12.60 -20.71 -31.32
N HIS A 176 -11.86 -19.73 -31.84
CA HIS A 176 -11.61 -19.64 -33.27
C HIS A 176 -10.20 -20.12 -33.55
N HIS A 177 -10.13 -21.32 -34.12
CA HIS A 177 -9.01 -21.83 -34.89
C HIS A 177 -8.85 -20.99 -36.17
N ASP A 178 -7.70 -20.33 -36.33
CA ASP A 178 -7.13 -20.05 -37.63
C ASP A 178 -5.59 -20.10 -37.52
N ASP A 179 -4.97 -20.83 -38.44
CA ASP A 179 -3.53 -21.13 -38.57
C ASP A 179 -2.92 -20.24 -39.68
N PRO A 180 -1.60 -20.16 -39.90
CA PRO A 180 -0.66 -19.20 -39.32
C PRO A 180 -0.02 -18.30 -40.40
N GLN A 181 0.35 -17.04 -40.07
CA GLN A 181 1.36 -16.31 -40.86
C GLN A 181 2.37 -15.62 -39.94
N ASP A 182 3.64 -15.93 -40.20
CA ASP A 182 4.84 -15.63 -39.43
C ASP A 182 4.99 -14.15 -39.05
N VAL A 183 4.89 -13.88 -37.75
CA VAL A 183 5.69 -12.84 -37.10
C VAL A 183 6.22 -13.45 -35.81
N GLU A 184 7.53 -13.73 -35.77
CA GLU A 184 8.23 -14.13 -34.55
C GLU A 184 8.16 -12.99 -33.51
N HIS A 185 7.09 -12.98 -32.73
CA HIS A 185 7.12 -12.43 -31.39
C HIS A 185 7.30 -13.61 -30.46
N ALA A 186 8.54 -13.78 -29.98
CA ALA A 186 8.81 -14.62 -28.82
C ALA A 186 8.08 -14.02 -27.62
N GLU A 187 6.79 -14.32 -27.48
CA GLU A 187 6.02 -14.09 -26.27
C GLU A 187 6.54 -15.11 -25.25
N VAL A 188 7.58 -14.72 -24.52
CA VAL A 188 7.88 -15.39 -23.27
C VAL A 188 6.75 -15.00 -22.34
N GLU A 189 5.79 -15.92 -22.15
CA GLU A 189 4.84 -15.85 -21.04
C GLU A 189 5.65 -15.68 -19.74
N GLU A 190 5.84 -14.44 -19.30
CA GLU A 190 6.48 -14.15 -18.02
C GLU A 190 5.57 -14.68 -16.91
N SER A 191 5.90 -15.86 -16.39
CA SER A 191 5.31 -16.36 -15.16
C SER A 191 5.58 -15.33 -14.05
N LEU A 192 4.51 -14.66 -13.57
CA LEU A 192 4.48 -13.59 -12.55
C LEU A 192 4.94 -14.01 -11.14
N SER A 193 5.78 -15.03 -11.01
CA SER A 193 6.32 -15.48 -9.73
C SER A 193 7.51 -14.63 -9.30
N LEU A 194 7.45 -14.10 -8.07
CA LEU A 194 8.55 -13.36 -7.42
C LEU A 194 9.85 -14.17 -7.39
N GLN A 195 9.76 -15.50 -7.26
CA GLN A 195 10.94 -16.38 -7.23
C GLN A 195 11.61 -16.48 -8.61
N ASP A 196 10.82 -16.48 -9.68
CA ASP A 196 11.34 -16.58 -11.05
C ASP A 196 12.01 -15.28 -11.48
N LYS A 197 11.39 -14.12 -11.15
CA LYS A 197 12.00 -12.81 -11.34
C LYS A 197 13.28 -12.65 -10.54
N GLU A 198 13.31 -13.15 -9.30
CA GLU A 198 14.53 -13.13 -8.49
C GLU A 198 15.65 -13.98 -9.11
N LYS A 199 15.32 -15.19 -9.57
CA LYS A 199 16.27 -16.09 -10.25
C LYS A 199 16.84 -15.44 -11.52
N GLU A 200 16.00 -14.76 -12.29
CA GLU A 200 16.41 -14.04 -13.50
C GLU A 200 17.36 -12.87 -13.19
N LEU A 201 17.01 -12.03 -12.21
CA LEU A 201 17.83 -10.90 -11.77
C LEU A 201 19.20 -11.35 -11.26
N ILE A 202 19.23 -12.45 -10.50
CA ILE A 202 20.49 -13.05 -10.03
C ILE A 202 21.34 -13.53 -11.22
N ARG A 203 20.72 -14.17 -12.21
CA ARG A 203 21.41 -14.63 -13.44
C ARG A 203 21.95 -13.45 -14.25
N LYS A 204 21.18 -12.37 -14.37
CA LYS A 204 21.56 -11.13 -15.07
C LYS A 204 22.70 -10.40 -14.38
N ALA A 205 22.68 -10.33 -13.04
CA ALA A 205 23.76 -9.73 -12.26
C ALA A 205 25.07 -10.54 -12.36
N LEU A 206 24.99 -11.87 -12.32
CA LEU A 206 26.16 -12.76 -12.44
C LEU A 206 26.81 -12.67 -13.82
N THR A 207 26.01 -12.65 -14.89
CA THR A 207 26.52 -12.50 -16.26
C THR A 207 27.15 -11.12 -16.48
N LYS A 208 26.49 -10.06 -16.02
CA LYS A 208 26.99 -8.67 -16.10
C LYS A 208 28.36 -8.49 -15.41
N HIS A 209 28.57 -9.13 -14.27
CA HIS A 209 29.83 -9.07 -13.52
C HIS A 209 30.79 -10.23 -13.80
N ARG A 210 30.60 -11.00 -14.88
CA ARG A 210 31.46 -12.15 -15.26
C ARG A 210 31.70 -13.12 -14.09
N ASN A 211 30.63 -13.51 -13.39
CA ASN A 211 30.64 -14.39 -12.22
C ASN A 211 31.41 -13.85 -10.99
N ARG A 212 31.74 -12.56 -10.93
CA ARG A 212 32.27 -11.92 -9.72
C ARG A 212 31.16 -11.74 -8.68
N ARG A 213 30.98 -12.77 -7.85
CA ARG A 213 29.92 -12.88 -6.83
C ARG A 213 29.82 -11.66 -5.91
N LYS A 214 30.96 -11.10 -5.47
CA LYS A 214 31.00 -9.90 -4.62
C LYS A 214 30.37 -8.67 -5.28
N ALA A 215 30.72 -8.40 -6.53
CA ALA A 215 30.18 -7.26 -7.28
C ALA A 215 28.70 -7.44 -7.64
N ALA A 216 28.31 -8.66 -8.02
CA ALA A 216 26.91 -9.01 -8.27
C ALA A 216 26.04 -8.89 -7.01
N ALA A 217 26.54 -9.31 -5.84
CA ALA A 217 25.84 -9.18 -4.57
C ALA A 217 25.63 -7.71 -4.19
N GLN A 218 26.65 -6.87 -4.42
CA GLN A 218 26.58 -5.44 -4.16
C GLN A 218 25.57 -4.72 -5.08
N GLU A 219 25.50 -5.08 -6.37
CA GLU A 219 24.50 -4.51 -7.29
C GLU A 219 23.07 -4.94 -6.92
N LEU A 220 22.88 -6.17 -6.45
CA LEU A 220 21.60 -6.67 -5.98
C LEU A 220 21.22 -6.18 -4.57
N GLY A 221 22.11 -5.46 -3.89
CA GLY A 221 21.87 -4.97 -2.52
C GLY A 221 21.80 -6.05 -1.45
N ILE A 222 22.36 -7.24 -1.70
CA ILE A 222 22.35 -8.38 -0.76
C ILE A 222 23.76 -8.75 -0.30
N SER A 223 23.85 -9.44 0.85
CA SER A 223 25.14 -9.97 1.32
C SER A 223 25.67 -11.07 0.39
N GLU A 224 27.00 -11.20 0.28
CA GLU A 224 27.65 -12.28 -0.50
C GLU A 224 27.17 -13.68 -0.05
N ARG A 225 26.91 -13.85 1.25
CA ARG A 225 26.37 -15.09 1.83
C ARG A 225 24.94 -15.37 1.36
N THR A 226 24.11 -14.35 1.25
CA THR A 226 22.74 -14.46 0.73
C THR A 226 22.75 -14.84 -0.74
N LEU A 227 23.60 -14.19 -1.54
CA LEU A 227 23.76 -14.52 -2.96
C LEU A 227 24.22 -15.97 -3.14
N TYR A 228 25.22 -16.42 -2.37
CA TYR A 228 25.71 -17.80 -2.44
C TYR A 228 24.63 -18.83 -2.11
N ARG A 229 23.80 -18.56 -1.09
CA ARG A 229 22.67 -19.43 -0.73
C ARG A 229 21.66 -19.52 -1.88
N LYS A 230 21.29 -18.38 -2.46
CA LYS A 230 20.32 -18.32 -3.57
C LYS A 230 20.84 -18.97 -4.85
N ILE A 231 22.14 -18.83 -5.15
CA ILE A 231 22.78 -19.55 -6.26
C ILE A 231 22.63 -21.07 -6.08
N LYS A 232 22.88 -21.58 -4.86
CA LYS A 232 22.76 -23.01 -4.54
C LYS A 232 21.30 -23.48 -4.58
N GLU A 233 20.37 -22.67 -4.06
CA GLU A 233 18.94 -22.96 -4.01
C GLU A 233 18.31 -23.02 -5.41
N TYR A 234 18.72 -22.11 -6.32
CA TYR A 234 18.21 -22.05 -7.69
C TYR A 234 19.03 -22.85 -8.71
N GLY A 235 20.08 -23.55 -8.28
CA GLY A 235 20.94 -24.35 -9.15
C GLY A 235 21.69 -23.54 -10.21
N LEU A 236 22.03 -22.28 -9.93
CA LEU A 236 22.69 -21.36 -10.85
C LEU A 236 24.23 -21.47 -10.79
N ASN A 237 24.76 -22.68 -10.93
CA ASN A 237 26.22 -22.92 -10.93
C ASN A 237 26.87 -22.65 -12.29
#